data_AF-A0A973AMI0-F1
#
_entry.id   AF-A0A973AMI0-F1
#
_cell.length_a   1.000
_cell.length_b   1.000
_cell.length_c   1.000
_cell.angle_alpha   90.00
_cell.angle_beta   90.00
_cell.angle_gamma   90.00
#
_symmetry.space_group_name_H-M   'P 1'
#
loop_
_entity.id
_entity.type
_entity.pdbx_description
1 polymer ?
#
loop_
_entity_poly.entity_id
_entity_poly.type
_entity_poly.pdbx_seq_one_letter_code
_entity_poly.pdbx_strand_id
1 'polypeptide(L)' 'MPVYVAMYDVCHIVAPLHPVSQQFLESFLRGDMSAHLFQWFFSLPNSDYIPLAECILHTIMPPTVG' A
#
# COMPACT_ATOMS: atom_id res chain seq x y z
N MET A 1 0.52 -14.61 11.67
CA MET A 1 0.81 -13.16 11.82
C MET A 1 -0.15 -12.41 10.92
N PRO A 2 -0.80 -11.32 11.36
CA PRO A 2 -1.71 -10.57 10.50
C PRO A 2 -0.94 -10.06 9.27
N VAL A 3 -1.52 -10.23 8.08
CA VAL A 3 -0.93 -9.87 6.77
C VAL A 3 -0.32 -8.46 6.78
N TYR A 4 -0.90 -7.55 7.56
CA TYR A 4 -0.46 -6.18 7.74
C TYR A 4 0.94 -6.05 8.34
N VAL A 5 1.33 -6.84 9.34
CA VAL A 5 2.66 -6.71 9.97
C VAL A 5 3.75 -7.17 9.01
N ALA A 6 3.49 -8.23 8.24
CA ALA A 6 4.42 -8.70 7.21
C ALA A 6 4.61 -7.67 6.08
N MET A 7 3.58 -6.89 5.72
CA MET A 7 3.67 -5.85 4.70
C MET A 7 4.65 -4.72 5.09
N TYR A 8 4.61 -4.25 6.33
CA TYR A 8 5.52 -3.19 6.79
C TYR A 8 6.99 -3.62 6.71
N ASP A 9 7.28 -4.87 7.08
CA ASP A 9 8.63 -5.44 7.02
C ASP A 9 9.06 -5.71 5.58
N VAL A 10 8.22 -6.33 4.74
CA VAL A 10 8.57 -6.67 3.35
C VAL A 10 8.81 -5.43 2.48
N CYS A 11 7.95 -4.42 2.64
CA CYS A 11 8.03 -3.19 1.85
C CYS A 11 8.89 -2.10 2.49
N HIS A 12 9.53 -2.38 3.64
CA HIS A 12 10.33 -1.43 4.40
C HIS A 12 9.63 -0.06 4.58
N ILE A 13 8.34 -0.08 4.94
CA ILE A 13 7.57 1.16 5.15
C ILE A 13 8.16 1.89 6.37
N VAL A 14 8.84 3.01 6.13
CA VAL A 14 9.39 3.84 7.20
C VAL A 14 8.26 4.70 7.79
N ALA A 15 7.94 4.47 9.06
CA ALA A 15 6.94 5.26 9.78
C ALA A 15 7.57 6.58 10.31
N PRO A 16 6.80 7.68 10.40
CA PRO A 16 5.40 7.81 9.97
C PRO A 16 5.28 8.13 8.47
N LEU A 17 4.33 7.45 7.79
CA LEU A 17 3.89 7.84 6.46
C LEU A 17 3.28 9.25 6.48
N HIS A 18 3.30 9.93 5.34
CA HIS A 18 2.52 11.16 5.19
C HIS A 18 1.03 10.88 5.52
N PRO A 19 0.34 11.75 6.30
CA PRO A 19 -1.02 11.47 6.78
C PRO A 19 -2.03 11.13 5.68
N VAL A 20 -1.88 11.75 4.50
CA VAL A 20 -2.73 11.48 3.34
C VAL A 20 -2.47 10.07 2.77
N SER A 21 -1.22 9.66 2.62
CA SER A 21 -0.88 8.30 2.18
C SER A 21 -1.32 7.25 3.20
N GLN A 22 -1.26 7.57 4.49
CA GLN A 22 -1.80 6.71 5.54
C GLN A 22 -3.32 6.53 5.40
N GLN A 23 -4.09 7.59 5.13
CA GLN A 23 -5.54 7.48 4.90
C GLN A 23 -5.88 6.63 3.67
N PHE A 24 -5.09 6.74 2.59
CA PHE A 24 -5.28 5.91 1.40
C PHE A 24 -4.95 4.45 1.65
N LEU A 25 -3.87 4.17 2.41
CA LEU A 25 -3.55 2.82 2.86
C LEU A 25 -4.69 2.25 3.70
N GLU A 26 -5.15 2.94 4.73
CA GLU A 26 -6.25 2.47 5.58
C GLU A 26 -7.55 2.25 4.78
N SER A 27 -7.86 3.08 3.79
CA SER A 27 -9.02 2.91 2.92
C SER A 27 -8.89 1.70 1.99
N PHE A 28 -7.69 1.47 1.44
CA PHE A 28 -7.39 0.28 0.65
C PHE A 28 -7.49 -1.01 1.48
N LEU A 29 -6.91 -1.03 2.68
CA LEU A 29 -6.95 -2.18 3.58
C LEU A 29 -8.37 -2.51 4.08
N ARG A 30 -9.25 -1.51 4.18
CA ARG A 30 -10.68 -1.71 4.49
C ARG A 30 -11.51 -2.19 3.29
N GLY A 31 -10.96 -2.15 2.08
CA GLY A 31 -11.66 -2.47 0.84
C GLY A 31 -12.53 -1.33 0.30
N ASP A 32 -12.45 -0.13 0.88
CA ASP A 32 -13.17 1.08 0.43
C ASP A 32 -12.54 1.69 -0.84
N MET A 33 -11.33 1.25 -1.20
CA MET A 33 -10.56 1.74 -2.34
C MET A 33 -10.04 0.57 -3.18
N SER A 34 -10.15 0.67 -4.51
CA SER A 34 -9.61 -0.35 -5.43
C SER A 34 -8.09 -0.25 -5.55
N ALA A 35 -7.46 -1.36 -5.97
CA ALA A 35 -6.02 -1.45 -6.27
C ALA A 35 -5.52 -0.31 -7.18
N HIS A 36 -6.26 -0.07 -8.27
CA HIS A 36 -5.92 0.96 -9.25
C HIS A 36 -5.96 2.35 -8.62
N LEU A 37 -7.01 2.67 -7.86
CA LEU A 37 -7.11 3.97 -7.19
C LEU A 37 -6.00 4.12 -6.13
N PHE A 38 -5.73 3.07 -5.36
CA PHE A 38 -4.65 3.07 -4.37
C PHE A 38 -3.28 3.38 -5.01
N GLN A 39 -2.93 2.70 -6.11
CA GLN A 39 -1.66 2.90 -6.82
C GLN A 39 -1.46 4.37 -7.24
N TRP A 40 -2.52 4.99 -7.75
CA TRP A 40 -2.52 6.39 -8.17
C TRP A 40 -2.44 7.35 -6.99
N PHE A 41 -3.29 7.19 -5.97
CA PHE A 41 -3.46 8.18 -4.90
C PHE A 41 -2.39 8.10 -3.81
N PHE A 42 -1.91 6.90 -3.47
CA PHE A 42 -0.93 6.70 -2.40
C PHE A 42 0.38 7.47 -2.66
N SER A 43 0.75 7.58 -3.94
CA SER A 43 2.00 8.18 -4.42
C SER A 43 1.92 9.68 -4.73
N LEU A 44 0.73 10.29 -4.68
CA LEU A 44 0.57 11.71 -5.01
C LEU A 44 1.34 12.68 -4.11
N PRO A 45 1.37 12.53 -2.78
CA PRO A 45 2.11 13.48 -1.94
C PRO A 45 3.63 13.32 -2.08
N ASN A 46 4.12 12.16 -2.53
CA ASN A 46 5.52 11.93 -2.83
C ASN A 46 5.69 10.80 -3.85
N SER A 47 6.32 11.08 -4.99
CA SER A 47 6.63 10.09 -6.03
C SER A 47 7.54 8.96 -5.54
N ASP A 48 8.31 9.16 -4.46
CA ASP A 48 9.11 8.10 -3.82
C ASP A 48 8.23 6.94 -3.30
N TYR A 49 6.92 7.18 -3.15
CA TYR A 49 5.96 6.17 -2.73
C TYR A 49 5.41 5.31 -3.87
N ILE A 50 5.75 5.59 -5.14
CA ILE A 50 5.39 4.73 -6.28
C ILE A 50 5.90 3.29 -6.08
N PRO A 51 7.21 3.04 -5.87
CA PRO A 51 7.70 1.68 -5.63
C PRO A 51 7.13 1.06 -4.36
N LEU A 52 6.76 1.89 -3.38
CA LEU A 52 6.13 1.44 -2.14
C LEU A 52 4.68 0.96 -2.37
N ALA A 53 3.90 1.70 -3.15
CA ALA A 53 2.54 1.32 -3.54
C ALA A 53 2.54 -0.01 -4.30
N GLU A 54 3.48 -0.19 -5.23
CA GLU A 54 3.65 -1.42 -5.99
C GLU A 54 3.98 -2.61 -5.08
N CYS A 55 4.92 -2.44 -4.15
CA CYS A 55 5.26 -3.48 -3.18
C CYS A 55 4.04 -3.89 -2.33
N ILE A 56 3.29 -2.91 -1.83
CA ILE A 56 2.10 -3.14 -1.02
C ILE A 56 1.05 -3.93 -1.82
N LEU A 57 0.79 -3.52 -3.06
CA LEU A 57 -0.16 -4.20 -3.95
C LEU A 57 0.25 -5.64 -4.23
N HIS A 58 1.52 -5.88 -4.55
CA HIS A 58 2.03 -7.24 -4.80
C HIS A 58 2.01 -8.14 -3.56
N THR A 59 2.18 -7.56 -2.38
CA THR A 59 2.17 -8.31 -1.11
C THR A 59 0.75 -8.69 -0.69
N ILE A 60 -0.22 -7.79 -0.89
CA ILE A 60 -1.61 -7.98 -0.43
C ILE A 60 -2.46 -8.68 -1.48
N MET A 61 -2.27 -8.36 -2.76
CA MET A 61 -2.94 -8.96 -3.90
C MET A 61 -1.90 -9.66 -4.77
N PRO A 62 -1.34 -10.79 -4.31
CA PRO A 62 -0.48 -11.58 -5.17
C PRO A 62 -1.28 -11.94 -6.43
N PRO A 63 -0.70 -11.80 -7.62
CA PRO A 63 -1.37 -12.23 -8.84
C PRO A 63 -1.74 -13.70 -8.64
N THR A 64 -3.05 -14.01 -8.65
CA THR A 64 -3.53 -15.38 -8.64
C THR A 64 -3.00 -16.05 -9.89
N VAL A 65 -1.90 -16.78 -9.73
CA VAL A 65 -1.43 -17.72 -10.74
C VAL A 65 -2.41 -18.88 -10.72
N GLY A 66 -3.40 -18.84 -11.64
CA GLY A 66 -4.23 -19.98 -12.05
C GLY A 66 -5.22 -20.49 -11.02
#